data_AF-B2W292-F1
#
_entry.id   AF-B2W292-F1
#
_cell.length_a   1.000
_cell.length_b   1.000
_cell.length_c   1.000
_cell.angle_alpha   90.00
_cell.angle_beta   90.00
_cell.angle_gamma   90.00
#
_symmetry.space_group_name_H-M   'P 1'
#
loop_
_entity.id
_entity.type
_entity.pdbx_description
1 polymer ?
#
loop_
_entity_poly.entity_id
_entity_poly.type
_entity_poly.pdbx_seq_one_letter_code
_entity_poly.pdbx_strand_id
1 'polypeptide(L)'
;MRSVIAFVETPPPAPTATAATPAPSSGGYIDIVLEWRSKMGLPALEIDLKLQANALKTIQDAGGAMVHELNQGTMAQVMAPGECTLEGFGGCYLGGWLCEKPQLQGLDGVCHKASKGWQYNGQTDHAEILISTNYGKIGCSCDMNMWACDLA
;
A
#
# COMPACT_ATOMS: atom_id res chain seq x y z
N MET A 1 -25.45 49.66 -36.88
CA MET A 1 -25.07 48.23 -36.87
C MET A 1 -23.88 48.09 -35.92
N ARG A 2 -24.06 47.47 -34.74
CA ARG A 2 -22.98 47.22 -33.78
C ARG A 2 -22.48 45.79 -33.98
N SER A 3 -21.23 45.65 -34.41
CA SER A 3 -20.54 44.37 -34.55
C SER A 3 -19.92 44.02 -33.20
N VAL A 4 -20.20 42.82 -32.69
CA VAL A 4 -19.62 42.29 -31.46
C VAL A 4 -18.58 41.25 -31.86
N ILE A 5 -17.31 41.52 -31.57
CA ILE A 5 -16.22 40.57 -31.78
C ILE A 5 -16.19 39.66 -30.55
N ALA A 6 -16.46 38.37 -30.74
CA ALA A 6 -16.31 37.37 -29.70
C ALA A 6 -14.82 36.99 -29.60
N PHE A 7 -14.21 37.26 -28.44
CA PHE A 7 -12.91 36.69 -28.09
C PHE A 7 -13.11 35.22 -27.69
N VAL A 8 -12.36 34.32 -28.32
CA VAL A 8 -12.26 32.91 -27.91
C VAL A 8 -11.20 32.85 -26.82
N GLU A 9 -11.64 32.64 -25.57
CA GLU A 9 -10.74 32.43 -24.44
C GLU A 9 -10.21 30.99 -24.46
N THR A 10 -8.89 30.83 -24.42
CA THR A 10 -8.23 29.52 -24.35
C THR A 10 -8.29 29.04 -22.88
N PRO A 11 -8.67 27.78 -22.58
CA PRO A 11 -8.73 27.31 -21.21
C PRO A 11 -7.31 27.28 -20.58
N PRO A 12 -7.18 27.61 -19.29
CA PRO A 12 -5.88 27.62 -18.61
C PRO A 12 -5.27 26.22 -18.54
N PRO A 13 -3.93 26.11 -18.50
CA PRO A 13 -3.25 24.83 -18.37
C PRO A 13 -3.64 24.13 -17.06
N ALA A 14 -3.89 22.81 -17.15
CA ALA A 14 -4.18 21.98 -15.97
C ALA A 14 -2.99 21.99 -14.99
N PRO A 15 -3.24 22.01 -13.67
CA PRO A 15 -2.16 22.01 -12.69
C PRO A 15 -1.38 20.69 -12.76
N THR A 16 -0.07 20.79 -12.98
CA THR A 16 0.86 19.67 -12.84
C THR A 16 0.81 19.20 -11.38
N ALA A 17 0.59 17.91 -11.16
CA ALA A 17 0.65 17.32 -9.82
C ALA A 17 2.07 17.51 -9.26
N THR A 18 2.20 18.44 -8.30
CA THR A 18 3.41 18.58 -7.51
C THR A 18 3.63 17.28 -6.74
N ALA A 19 4.81 16.68 -6.87
CA ALA A 19 5.21 15.54 -6.05
C ALA A 19 4.98 15.88 -4.58
N ALA A 20 4.18 15.08 -3.89
CA ALA A 20 3.87 15.29 -2.49
C ALA A 20 5.18 15.24 -1.68
N THR A 21 5.41 16.27 -0.85
CA THR A 21 6.45 16.25 0.18
C THR A 21 6.26 15.00 1.04
N PRO A 22 7.33 14.26 1.40
CA PRO A 22 7.20 13.10 2.27
C PRO A 22 6.53 13.52 3.58
N ALA A 23 5.48 12.79 3.98
CA ALA A 23 4.90 13.00 5.29
C ALA A 23 5.97 12.76 6.38
N PRO A 24 5.98 13.54 7.47
CA PRO A 24 6.91 13.30 8.56
C PRO A 24 6.75 11.88 9.10
N SER A 25 7.86 11.17 9.32
CA SER A 25 7.84 9.78 9.78
C SER A 25 7.22 9.70 11.17
N SER A 26 6.15 8.93 11.32
CA SER A 26 5.55 8.71 12.65
C SER A 26 6.32 7.67 13.47
N GLY A 27 7.30 6.98 12.86
CA GLY A 27 7.83 5.74 13.37
C GLY A 27 6.85 4.60 13.09
N GLY A 28 7.34 3.46 12.61
CA GLY A 28 6.53 2.25 12.46
C GLY A 28 6.40 1.75 11.01
N TYR A 29 5.46 0.83 10.80
CA TYR A 29 5.24 0.20 9.49
C TYR A 29 4.83 1.22 8.41
N ILE A 30 4.14 2.30 8.79
CA ILE A 30 3.64 3.29 7.83
C ILE A 30 4.76 4.00 7.08
N ASP A 31 5.93 4.19 7.70
CA ASP A 31 7.07 4.83 7.05
C ASP A 31 7.54 4.01 5.83
N ILE A 32 7.52 2.68 5.96
CA ILE A 32 7.85 1.74 4.87
C ILE A 32 6.78 1.81 3.77
N VAL A 33 5.49 1.81 4.15
CA VAL A 33 4.38 1.95 3.19
C VAL A 33 4.52 3.24 2.38
N LEU A 34 4.75 4.36 3.06
CA LEU A 34 4.84 5.68 2.42
C LEU A 34 6.10 5.82 1.57
N GLU A 35 7.24 5.26 1.99
CA GLU A 35 8.46 5.22 1.19
C GLU A 35 8.21 4.55 -0.17
N TRP A 36 7.66 3.34 -0.17
CA TRP A 36 7.44 2.60 -1.40
C TRP A 36 6.35 3.22 -2.27
N ARG A 37 5.25 3.69 -1.68
CA ARG A 37 4.22 4.41 -2.45
C ARG A 37 4.77 5.68 -3.09
N SER A 38 5.63 6.43 -2.39
CA SER A 38 6.31 7.60 -2.95
C SER A 38 7.21 7.24 -4.13
N LYS A 39 8.04 6.19 -4.01
CA LYS A 39 8.89 5.70 -5.12
C LYS A 39 8.08 5.29 -6.36
N MET A 40 6.89 4.74 -6.15
CA MET A 40 5.97 4.33 -7.22
C MET A 40 5.09 5.48 -7.73
N GLY A 41 5.19 6.70 -7.18
CA GLY A 41 4.36 7.84 -7.56
C GLY A 41 2.88 7.72 -7.16
N LEU A 42 2.59 6.91 -6.14
CA LEU A 42 1.23 6.68 -5.65
C LEU A 42 0.84 7.67 -4.54
N PRO A 43 -0.46 8.02 -4.41
CA PRO A 43 -0.94 8.82 -3.29
C PRO A 43 -0.60 8.19 -1.94
N ALA A 44 -0.29 9.00 -0.93
CA ALA A 44 -0.08 8.50 0.43
C ALA A 44 -1.33 7.84 1.00
N LEU A 45 -1.15 6.80 1.82
CA LEU A 45 -2.23 6.21 2.64
C LEU A 45 -2.19 6.79 4.04
N GLU A 46 -3.35 6.99 4.64
CA GLU A 46 -3.47 7.39 6.05
C GLU A 46 -3.61 6.16 6.96
N ILE A 47 -3.01 6.22 8.15
CA ILE A 47 -3.25 5.19 9.17
C ILE A 47 -4.70 5.26 9.64
N ASP A 48 -5.38 4.11 9.66
CA ASP A 48 -6.69 3.97 10.28
C ASP A 48 -6.64 2.92 11.40
N LEU A 49 -6.90 3.37 12.62
CA LEU A 49 -6.83 2.53 13.82
C LEU A 49 -7.89 1.43 13.85
N LYS A 50 -9.02 1.61 13.17
CA LYS A 50 -10.03 0.56 13.05
C LYS A 50 -9.55 -0.53 12.11
N LEU A 51 -8.96 -0.18 10.97
CA LEU A 51 -8.36 -1.16 10.07
C LEU A 51 -7.21 -1.92 10.75
N GLN A 52 -6.41 -1.24 11.56
CA GLN A 52 -5.34 -1.88 12.33
C GLN A 52 -5.91 -2.89 13.33
N ALA A 53 -6.98 -2.53 14.05
CA ALA A 53 -7.67 -3.46 14.96
C ALA A 53 -8.31 -4.64 14.20
N ASN A 54 -8.85 -4.41 13.00
CA ASN A 54 -9.39 -5.46 12.14
C ASN A 54 -8.30 -6.46 11.72
N ALA A 55 -7.14 -5.96 11.27
CA ALA A 55 -6.01 -6.80 10.89
C ALA A 55 -5.52 -7.67 12.06
N LEU A 56 -5.41 -7.10 13.27
CA LEU A 56 -5.09 -7.86 14.48
C LEU A 56 -6.14 -8.93 14.79
N LYS A 57 -7.43 -8.57 14.72
CA LYS A 57 -8.53 -9.51 14.95
C LYS A 57 -8.46 -10.68 13.99
N THR A 58 -8.24 -10.45 12.70
CA THR A 58 -8.12 -11.52 11.70
C THR A 58 -7.00 -12.51 12.08
N ILE A 59 -5.83 -12.00 12.48
CA ILE A 59 -4.71 -12.87 12.91
C ILE A 59 -5.09 -13.71 14.13
N GLN A 60 -5.73 -13.08 15.13
CA GLN A 60 -6.09 -13.71 16.39
C GLN A 60 -7.18 -14.76 16.24
N ASP A 61 -8.22 -14.48 15.47
CA ASP A 61 -9.33 -15.40 15.22
C ASP A 61 -8.90 -16.60 14.36
N ALA A 62 -7.91 -16.41 13.48
CA ALA A 62 -7.31 -17.48 12.70
C ALA A 62 -6.25 -18.29 13.47
N GLY A 63 -5.91 -17.92 14.70
CA GLY A 63 -4.86 -18.57 15.49
C GLY A 63 -3.48 -18.56 14.79
N GLY A 64 -3.17 -17.51 14.05
CA GLY A 64 -1.93 -17.38 13.28
C GLY A 64 -1.91 -18.14 11.94
N ALA A 65 -3.02 -18.74 11.51
CA ALA A 65 -3.14 -19.29 10.16
C ALA A 65 -3.36 -18.19 9.12
N MET A 66 -2.95 -18.45 7.86
CA MET A 66 -3.22 -17.55 6.72
C MET A 66 -4.68 -17.70 6.25
N VAL A 67 -5.62 -17.18 7.05
CA VAL A 67 -7.05 -17.17 6.75
C VAL A 67 -7.52 -15.73 6.72
N HIS A 68 -7.96 -15.28 5.55
CA HIS A 68 -8.50 -13.95 5.36
C HIS A 68 -9.88 -13.79 6.01
N GLU A 69 -10.13 -12.62 6.61
CA GLU A 69 -11.43 -12.18 7.10
C GLU A 69 -11.59 -10.68 6.87
N LEU A 70 -12.50 -10.29 5.98
CA LEU A 70 -12.81 -8.87 5.72
C LEU A 70 -13.80 -8.35 6.78
N ASN A 71 -13.26 -7.87 7.88
CA ASN A 71 -14.02 -7.23 8.95
C ASN A 71 -14.73 -5.94 8.47
N GLN A 72 -15.76 -5.50 9.20
CA GLN A 72 -16.56 -4.34 8.76
C GLN A 72 -15.70 -3.09 8.55
N GLY A 73 -15.72 -2.56 7.32
CA GLY A 73 -14.95 -1.38 6.90
C GLY A 73 -13.65 -1.71 6.18
N THR A 74 -13.21 -2.96 6.20
CA THR A 74 -12.11 -3.46 5.38
C THR A 74 -12.61 -3.72 3.95
N MET A 75 -11.95 -3.14 2.95
CA MET A 75 -12.26 -3.33 1.53
C MET A 75 -11.29 -4.29 0.84
N ALA A 76 -10.07 -4.43 1.36
CA ALA A 76 -9.10 -5.42 0.94
C ALA A 76 -8.15 -5.77 2.08
N GLN A 77 -7.50 -6.93 1.99
CA GLN A 77 -6.58 -7.42 2.99
C GLN A 77 -5.40 -8.13 2.34
N VAL A 78 -4.20 -7.92 2.90
CA VAL A 78 -2.99 -8.69 2.57
C VAL A 78 -2.45 -9.33 3.84
N MET A 79 -1.93 -10.56 3.73
CA MET A 79 -1.37 -11.31 4.86
C MET A 79 -0.09 -12.03 4.44
N ALA A 80 0.87 -12.17 5.36
CA ALA A 80 2.06 -12.99 5.14
C ALA A 80 2.78 -13.31 6.46
N PRO A 81 3.41 -14.50 6.56
CA PRO A 81 4.22 -14.85 7.70
C PRO A 81 5.48 -13.96 7.75
N GLY A 82 5.80 -13.46 8.94
CA GLY A 82 6.98 -12.63 9.17
C GLY A 82 7.10 -12.24 10.64
N GLU A 83 8.32 -12.05 11.12
CA GLU A 83 8.55 -11.62 12.51
C GLU A 83 7.87 -10.27 12.79
N CYS A 84 7.34 -10.08 14.00
CA CYS A 84 6.70 -8.83 14.42
C CYS A 84 7.73 -7.73 14.74
N THR A 85 8.56 -7.42 13.76
CA THR A 85 9.57 -6.35 13.74
C THR A 85 9.38 -5.49 12.48
N LEU A 86 9.98 -4.30 12.44
CA LEU A 86 9.93 -3.47 11.22
C LEU A 86 10.67 -4.11 10.04
N GLU A 87 11.73 -4.88 10.31
CA GLU A 87 12.42 -5.66 9.29
C GLU A 87 11.52 -6.77 8.75
N GLY A 88 10.82 -7.49 9.63
CA GLY A 88 9.83 -8.49 9.21
C GLY A 88 8.69 -7.88 8.40
N PHE A 89 8.16 -6.72 8.79
CA PHE A 89 7.19 -5.99 7.99
C PHE A 89 7.76 -5.60 6.63
N GLY A 90 8.98 -5.06 6.57
CA GLY A 90 9.63 -4.72 5.30
C GLY A 90 9.83 -5.94 4.39
N GLY A 91 10.15 -7.09 4.98
CA GLY A 91 10.22 -8.38 4.29
C GLY A 91 8.89 -8.80 3.68
N CYS A 92 7.79 -8.72 4.44
CA CYS A 92 6.45 -9.00 3.93
C CYS A 92 6.01 -7.97 2.89
N TYR A 93 6.13 -6.69 3.20
CA TYR A 93 5.61 -5.59 2.38
C TYR A 93 6.30 -5.46 1.04
N LEU A 94 7.63 -5.39 1.04
CA LEU A 94 8.39 -5.30 -0.20
C LEU A 94 8.58 -6.68 -0.82
N GLY A 95 9.19 -7.60 -0.07
CA GLY A 95 9.60 -8.90 -0.57
C GLY A 95 8.43 -9.84 -0.85
N GLY A 96 7.48 -9.93 0.08
CA GLY A 96 6.35 -10.85 -0.02
C GLY A 96 5.22 -10.35 -0.93
N TRP A 97 4.91 -9.05 -0.88
CA TRP A 97 3.72 -8.50 -1.54
C TRP A 97 4.07 -7.69 -2.79
N LEU A 98 4.79 -6.57 -2.68
CA LEU A 98 5.06 -5.71 -3.86
C LEU A 98 5.88 -6.45 -4.94
N CYS A 99 6.85 -7.26 -4.53
CA CYS A 99 7.70 -8.00 -5.44
C CYS A 99 7.04 -9.20 -6.15
N GLU A 100 5.74 -9.46 -5.90
CA GLU A 100 4.93 -10.29 -6.80
C GLU A 100 4.89 -9.71 -8.23
N LYS A 101 5.01 -8.39 -8.36
CA LYS A 101 5.10 -7.68 -9.64
C LYS A 101 6.43 -6.91 -9.72
N PRO A 102 7.58 -7.58 -9.93
CA PRO A 102 8.89 -6.94 -9.90
C PRO A 102 9.09 -5.85 -10.98
N GLN A 103 8.23 -5.81 -11.98
CA GLN A 103 8.20 -4.82 -13.06
C GLN A 103 7.48 -3.51 -12.70
N LEU A 104 6.93 -3.38 -11.49
CA LEU A 104 6.31 -2.13 -11.04
C LEU A 104 7.33 -0.98 -11.07
N GLN A 105 6.90 0.16 -11.61
CA GLN A 105 7.68 1.38 -11.62
C GLN A 105 8.07 1.77 -10.19
N GLY A 106 9.34 2.14 -9.94
CA GLY A 106 9.83 2.55 -8.61
C GLY A 106 10.39 1.41 -7.76
N LEU A 107 10.28 0.15 -8.20
CA LEU A 107 10.98 -0.97 -7.56
C LEU A 107 12.42 -1.12 -8.05
N ASP A 108 12.77 -0.58 -9.22
CA ASP A 108 14.14 -0.43 -9.74
C ASP A 108 15.05 -1.65 -9.54
N GLY A 109 14.47 -2.84 -9.76
CA GLY A 109 15.16 -4.12 -9.63
C GLY A 109 15.38 -4.62 -8.20
N VAL A 110 14.99 -3.89 -7.14
CA VAL A 110 15.21 -4.26 -5.72
C VAL A 110 14.71 -5.66 -5.38
N CYS A 111 13.70 -6.14 -6.11
CA CYS A 111 13.10 -7.45 -5.91
C CYS A 111 14.08 -8.60 -6.03
N HIS A 112 15.16 -8.51 -6.82
CA HIS A 112 16.17 -9.59 -6.90
C HIS A 112 16.77 -9.97 -5.54
N LYS A 113 16.81 -9.03 -4.60
CA LYS A 113 17.29 -9.24 -3.23
C LYS A 113 16.12 -9.36 -2.25
N ALA A 114 15.13 -8.48 -2.36
CA ALA A 114 14.04 -8.41 -1.40
C ALA A 114 13.11 -9.65 -1.46
N SER A 115 12.98 -10.30 -2.62
CA SER A 115 12.14 -11.50 -2.78
C SER A 115 12.78 -12.80 -2.31
N LYS A 116 14.02 -12.77 -1.81
CA LYS A 116 14.71 -14.01 -1.42
C LYS A 116 13.94 -14.75 -0.33
N GLY A 117 13.59 -16.00 -0.61
CA GLY A 117 12.80 -16.84 0.30
C GLY A 117 11.29 -16.82 0.05
N TRP A 118 10.80 -15.90 -0.78
CA TRP A 118 9.39 -15.84 -1.16
C TRP A 118 9.08 -16.70 -2.38
N GLN A 119 7.92 -17.36 -2.36
CA GLN A 119 7.39 -18.15 -3.48
C GLN A 119 5.98 -17.65 -3.81
N TYR A 120 5.83 -16.96 -4.93
CA TYR A 120 4.56 -16.33 -5.30
C TYR A 120 3.58 -17.28 -6.00
N ASN A 121 4.06 -18.37 -6.60
CA ASN A 121 3.23 -19.31 -7.38
C ASN A 121 2.36 -18.63 -8.46
N GLY A 122 2.84 -17.52 -9.02
CA GLY A 122 2.12 -16.73 -10.02
C GLY A 122 1.07 -15.76 -9.46
N GLN A 123 0.92 -15.66 -8.14
CA GLN A 123 0.02 -14.70 -7.49
C GLN A 123 0.54 -13.27 -7.64
N THR A 124 -0.39 -12.33 -7.81
CA THR A 124 -0.10 -10.89 -7.88
C THR A 124 -1.07 -10.04 -7.07
N ASP A 125 -2.00 -10.68 -6.36
CA ASP A 125 -3.14 -10.01 -5.74
C ASP A 125 -2.69 -9.05 -4.63
N HIS A 126 -1.63 -9.37 -3.88
CA HIS A 126 -1.13 -8.49 -2.83
C HIS A 126 -0.53 -7.23 -3.43
N ALA A 127 0.29 -7.36 -4.47
CA ALA A 127 0.81 -6.19 -5.19
C ALA A 127 -0.33 -5.33 -5.77
N GLU A 128 -1.36 -5.95 -6.36
CA GLU A 128 -2.48 -5.22 -6.96
C GLU A 128 -3.32 -4.46 -5.93
N ILE A 129 -3.54 -5.04 -4.76
CA ILE A 129 -4.17 -4.37 -3.62
C ILE A 129 -3.33 -3.17 -3.17
N LEU A 130 -2.02 -3.37 -2.96
CA LEU A 130 -1.14 -2.36 -2.38
C LEU A 130 -0.81 -1.19 -3.31
N ILE A 131 -0.87 -1.37 -4.63
CA ILE A 131 -0.67 -0.28 -5.61
C ILE A 131 -1.97 0.41 -6.02
N SER A 132 -3.12 -0.14 -5.64
CA SER A 132 -4.42 0.43 -5.97
C SER A 132 -4.55 1.86 -5.43
N THR A 133 -5.11 2.74 -6.25
CA THR A 133 -5.47 4.11 -5.88
C THR A 133 -6.91 4.21 -5.37
N ASN A 134 -7.63 3.09 -5.26
CA ASN A 134 -9.00 3.06 -4.76
C ASN A 134 -9.07 3.11 -3.23
N TYR A 135 -7.95 2.95 -2.54
CA TYR A 135 -7.84 3.00 -1.08
C TYR A 135 -7.13 4.29 -0.67
N GLY A 136 -7.65 4.93 0.37
CA GLY A 136 -7.03 6.09 1.02
C GLY A 136 -6.44 5.76 2.39
N LYS A 137 -6.77 4.60 2.95
CA LYS A 137 -6.45 4.22 4.32
C LYS A 137 -5.83 2.84 4.40
N ILE A 138 -5.01 2.64 5.42
CA ILE A 138 -4.40 1.36 5.76
C ILE A 138 -4.30 1.19 7.27
N GLY A 139 -4.44 -0.03 7.75
CA GLY A 139 -4.08 -0.39 9.11
C GLY A 139 -3.41 -1.76 9.12
N CYS A 140 -2.18 -1.81 9.64
CA CYS A 140 -1.40 -3.04 9.70
C CYS A 140 -1.10 -3.44 11.14
N SER A 141 -1.17 -4.73 11.41
CA SER A 141 -0.83 -5.33 12.70
C SER A 141 -0.05 -6.61 12.52
N CYS A 142 0.64 -7.01 13.59
CA CYS A 142 1.31 -8.29 13.68
C CYS A 142 1.02 -8.97 15.00
N ASP A 143 0.78 -10.26 14.94
CA ASP A 143 0.74 -11.18 16.08
C ASP A 143 1.12 -12.58 15.56
N MET A 144 1.59 -13.47 16.43
CA MET A 144 1.93 -14.86 16.06
C MET A 144 2.84 -15.00 14.81
N ASN A 145 3.77 -14.06 14.61
CA ASN A 145 4.63 -13.97 13.42
C ASN A 145 3.85 -13.94 12.09
N MET A 146 2.72 -13.26 12.08
CA MET A 146 1.90 -13.00 10.90
C MET A 146 1.67 -11.50 10.80
N TRP A 147 2.03 -10.90 9.66
CA TRP A 147 1.63 -9.55 9.33
C TRP A 147 0.33 -9.57 8.53
N ALA A 148 -0.60 -8.69 8.90
CA ALA A 148 -1.80 -8.41 8.13
C ALA A 148 -1.96 -6.89 7.95
N CYS A 149 -2.44 -6.47 6.78
CA CYS A 149 -2.84 -5.10 6.51
C CYS A 149 -4.23 -5.08 5.89
N ASP A 150 -5.10 -4.25 6.44
CA ASP A 150 -6.43 -3.97 5.93
C ASP A 150 -6.45 -2.60 5.25
N LEU A 151 -7.12 -2.48 4.11
CA LEU A 151 -7.21 -1.26 3.29
C LEU A 151 -8.66 -0.83 3.09
N ALA A 152 -8.90 0.49 2.97
CA ALA A 152 -10.20 1.10 2.67
C ALA A 152 -10.06 2.41 1.89
#